data_AF-A0A7S2A2N5-F1
#
_entry.id   AF-A0A7S2A2N5-F1
#
_cell.length_a   1.000
_cell.length_b   1.000
_cell.length_c   1.000
_cell.angle_alpha   90.00
_cell.angle_beta   90.00
_cell.angle_gamma   90.00
#
_symmetry.space_group_name_H-M   'P 1'
#
loop_
_entity.id
_entity.type
_entity.pdbx_description
1 polymer ?
#
loop_
_entity_poly.entity_id
_entity_poly.type
_entity_poly.pdbx_seq_one_letter_code
_entity_poly.pdbx_strand_id
1 'polypeptide(L)'
;ITILHLICGDDSASKEPPDKLCNINIAIAVDEGLIQKNGPNYDFAHDQIESAAYSLIPEKHRGPWHLSIGKKLLGSYDNEDEIERVIFFIVDQLNRGKHSMREEAERIRLIELNYRAAQKAISSSTFSNASHY
;
A
#
# COMPACT_ATOMS: atom_id res chain seq x y z
N ILE A 1 3.53 2.38 -6.21
CA ILE A 1 2.31 1.61 -6.60
C ILE A 1 1.07 1.98 -5.76
N THR A 2 1.20 2.28 -4.46
CA THR A 2 0.02 2.34 -3.58
C THR A 2 -0.66 3.71 -3.47
N ILE A 3 0.07 4.81 -3.67
CA ILE A 3 -0.46 6.16 -3.44
C ILE A 3 -1.42 6.59 -4.56
N LEU A 4 -1.20 6.17 -5.80
CA LEU A 4 -1.97 6.66 -6.93
C LEU A 4 -3.33 5.96 -7.11
N HIS A 5 -3.42 4.68 -6.73
CA HIS A 5 -4.65 3.88 -6.85
C HIS A 5 -5.82 4.46 -6.02
N LEU A 6 -5.54 5.11 -4.88
CA LEU A 6 -6.60 5.73 -4.05
C LEU A 6 -6.83 7.22 -4.32
N ILE A 7 -5.85 7.92 -4.91
CA ILE A 7 -6.02 9.33 -5.32
C ILE A 7 -6.94 9.42 -6.56
N CYS A 8 -6.94 8.39 -7.40
CA CYS A 8 -7.64 8.39 -8.69
C CYS A 8 -9.06 7.79 -8.68
N GLY A 9 -9.52 7.23 -7.54
CA GLY A 9 -10.90 6.78 -7.37
C GLY A 9 -11.40 5.78 -8.42
N ASP A 10 -11.22 4.48 -8.16
CA ASP A 10 -12.08 3.48 -8.80
C ASP A 10 -13.47 3.57 -8.14
N ASP A 11 -14.41 4.14 -8.89
CA ASP A 11 -15.83 4.25 -8.58
C ASP A 11 -16.48 2.85 -8.56
N SER A 12 -16.34 2.14 -7.45
CA SER A 12 -17.39 1.22 -6.99
C SER A 12 -17.22 0.93 -5.50
N ALA A 13 -18.12 1.50 -4.70
CA ALA A 13 -18.37 1.17 -3.29
C ALA A 13 -17.35 1.65 -2.24
N SER A 14 -17.38 2.94 -1.88
CA SER A 14 -17.53 3.39 -0.48
C SER A 14 -17.53 4.92 -0.40
N LYS A 15 -18.45 5.44 0.42
CA LYS A 15 -18.76 6.87 0.59
C LYS A 15 -17.56 7.68 1.09
N GLU A 16 -17.35 8.79 0.39
CA GLU A 16 -16.64 10.04 0.75
C GLU A 16 -15.13 9.92 1.10
N PRO A 17 -14.23 10.41 0.23
CA PRO A 17 -12.85 10.68 0.62
C PRO A 17 -12.80 11.86 1.60
N PRO A 18 -11.82 11.92 2.52
CA PRO A 18 -11.65 13.08 3.40
C PRO A 18 -11.35 14.31 2.54
N ASP A 19 -12.34 15.21 2.49
CA ASP A 19 -12.36 16.42 1.67
C ASP A 19 -11.12 17.32 1.86
N LYS A 20 -10.74 17.92 0.71
CA LYS A 20 -9.83 19.06 0.44
C LYS A 20 -8.45 18.82 -0.21
N LEU A 21 -8.05 17.60 -0.55
CA LEU A 21 -6.79 17.38 -1.29
C LEU A 21 -6.94 16.69 -2.66
N CYS A 22 -8.13 16.21 -3.02
CA CYS A 22 -8.30 15.28 -4.13
C CYS A 22 -9.02 15.88 -5.36
N ASN A 23 -8.52 17.01 -5.87
CA ASN A 23 -8.90 17.51 -7.20
C ASN A 23 -7.70 17.40 -8.15
N ILE A 24 -7.02 16.24 -8.18
CA ILE A 24 -6.00 15.99 -9.20
C ILE A 24 -6.74 15.53 -10.45
N ASN A 25 -6.72 16.37 -11.48
CA ASN A 25 -7.15 15.96 -12.81
C ASN A 25 -6.08 15.03 -13.39
N ILE A 26 -6.39 13.73 -13.43
CA ILE A 26 -5.49 12.67 -13.92
C ILE A 26 -5.02 12.98 -15.35
N ALA A 27 -5.89 13.55 -16.20
CA ALA A 27 -5.51 13.90 -17.56
C ALA A 27 -4.40 14.97 -17.59
N ILE A 28 -4.51 16.00 -16.75
CA ILE A 28 -3.47 17.05 -16.63
C ILE A 28 -2.18 16.44 -16.07
N ALA A 29 -2.27 15.58 -15.06
CA ALA A 29 -1.09 14.96 -14.46
C ALA A 29 -0.36 14.00 -15.44
N VAL A 30 -1.08 13.36 -16.37
CA VAL A 30 -0.49 12.58 -17.46
C VAL A 30 0.17 13.50 -18.48
N ASP A 31 -0.51 14.57 -18.91
CA ASP A 31 0.03 15.52 -19.88
C ASP A 31 1.29 16.25 -19.36
N GLU A 32 1.34 16.54 -18.06
CA GLU A 32 2.50 17.15 -17.38
C GLU A 32 3.62 16.14 -17.08
N GLY A 33 3.44 14.86 -17.40
CA GLY A 33 4.44 13.82 -17.17
C GLY A 33 4.66 13.48 -15.68
N LEU A 34 3.70 13.82 -14.81
CA LEU A 34 3.77 13.52 -13.38
C LEU A 34 3.43 12.06 -13.09
N ILE A 35 2.50 11.52 -13.87
CA ILE A 35 2.04 10.14 -13.80
C ILE A 35 2.02 9.52 -15.19
N GLN A 36 2.22 8.20 -15.24
CA GLN A 36 2.21 7.42 -16.47
C GLN A 36 1.12 6.37 -16.40
N LYS A 37 0.45 6.13 -17.52
CA LYS A 37 -0.58 5.09 -17.63
C LYS A 37 0.07 3.75 -18.00
N ASN A 38 -0.09 2.76 -17.14
CA ASN A 38 0.38 1.40 -17.31
C ASN A 38 -0.81 0.43 -17.36
N GLY A 39 -1.41 0.29 -18.54
CA GLY A 39 -2.62 -0.51 -18.74
C GLY A 39 -3.83 0.10 -18.02
N PRO A 40 -4.52 -0.64 -17.12
CA PRO A 40 -5.59 -0.08 -16.29
C PRO A 40 -5.07 0.77 -15.12
N ASN A 41 -3.76 0.72 -14.84
CA ASN A 41 -3.16 1.37 -13.68
C ASN A 41 -2.47 2.68 -14.06
N TYR A 42 -2.21 3.49 -13.03
CA TYR A 42 -1.32 4.64 -13.13
C TYR A 42 -0.18 4.49 -12.14
N ASP A 43 1.00 4.94 -12.55
CA ASP A 43 2.18 5.02 -11.69
C ASP A 43 2.74 6.44 -11.71
N PHE A 44 3.41 6.85 -10.63
CA PHE A 44 4.20 8.07 -10.68
C PHE A 44 5.36 7.90 -11.66
N ALA A 45 5.65 8.95 -12.44
CA ALA A 45 6.74 8.87 -13.40
C ALA A 45 8.10 8.70 -12.71
N HIS A 46 8.25 9.25 -11.50
CA HIS A 46 9.47 9.20 -10.70
C HIS A 46 9.18 9.14 -9.20
N ASP A 47 10.07 8.50 -8.45
CA ASP A 47 10.00 8.38 -6.99
C ASP A 47 9.96 9.75 -6.28
N GLN A 48 10.60 10.78 -6.85
CA GLN A 48 10.58 12.13 -6.29
C GLN A 48 9.17 12.75 -6.34
N ILE A 49 8.40 12.44 -7.39
CA ILE A 49 7.03 12.92 -7.55
C ILE A 49 6.13 12.21 -6.54
N GLU A 50 6.29 10.90 -6.38
CA GLU A 50 5.60 10.13 -5.34
C GLU A 50 5.91 10.68 -3.94
N SER A 51 7.18 10.95 -3.64
CA SER A 51 7.60 11.51 -2.35
C SER A 51 7.03 12.90 -2.11
N ALA A 52 7.01 13.77 -3.13
CA ALA A 52 6.43 15.10 -3.04
C ALA A 52 4.91 15.02 -2.81
N ALA A 53 4.20 14.23 -3.61
CA ALA A 53 2.77 13.99 -3.45
C ALA A 53 2.42 13.42 -2.07
N TYR A 54 3.19 12.44 -1.58
CA TYR A 54 3.03 11.88 -0.24
C TYR A 54 3.27 12.93 0.86
N SER A 55 4.24 13.82 0.66
CA SER A 55 4.58 14.87 1.62
C SER A 55 3.47 15.91 1.76
N LEU A 56 2.66 16.13 0.72
CA LEU A 56 1.49 17.01 0.75
C LEU A 56 0.36 16.48 1.63
N ILE A 57 0.32 15.17 1.91
CA ILE A 57 -0.68 14.56 2.80
C ILE A 57 -0.34 14.96 4.24
N PRO A 58 -1.25 15.60 5.01
CA PRO A 58 -1.02 15.92 6.40
C PRO A 58 -0.73 14.66 7.22
N GLU A 59 0.26 14.72 8.10
CA GLU A 59 0.75 13.55 8.84
C GLU A 59 -0.36 12.79 9.58
N LYS A 60 -1.31 13.52 10.17
CA LYS A 60 -2.49 12.95 10.86
C LYS A 60 -3.37 12.06 9.98
N HIS A 61 -3.31 12.19 8.66
CA HIS A 61 -4.09 11.41 7.70
C HIS A 61 -3.30 10.22 7.12
N ARG A 62 -1.96 10.23 7.19
CA ARG A 62 -1.11 9.18 6.61
C ARG A 62 -1.34 7.83 7.26
N GLY A 63 -1.36 7.78 8.59
CA GLY A 63 -1.62 6.55 9.35
C GLY A 63 -2.97 5.89 9.01
N PRO A 64 -4.10 6.62 9.12
CA PRO A 64 -5.41 6.10 8.74
C PRO A 64 -5.49 5.65 7.27
N TRP A 65 -4.82 6.37 6.35
CA TRP A 65 -4.73 5.98 4.95
C TRP A 65 -4.00 4.66 4.75
N HIS A 66 -2.80 4.52 5.31
CA HIS A 66 -2.02 3.28 5.25
C HIS A 66 -2.77 2.09 5.85
N LEU A 67 -3.49 2.31 6.95
CA LEU A 67 -4.35 1.29 7.54
C LEU A 67 -5.49 0.87 6.60
N SER A 68 -6.15 1.83 5.95
CA SER A 68 -7.23 1.55 5.00
C SER A 68 -6.74 0.73 3.81
N ILE A 69 -5.59 1.10 3.25
CA ILE A 69 -4.96 0.39 2.15
C ILE A 69 -4.63 -1.05 2.56
N GLY A 70 -3.91 -1.24 3.68
CA GLY A 70 -3.51 -2.58 4.13
C GLY A 70 -4.71 -3.49 4.37
N LYS A 71 -5.81 -2.96 4.91
CA LYS A 71 -7.07 -3.69 5.09
C LYS A 71 -7.75 -4.04 3.76
N LYS A 72 -7.79 -3.10 2.80
CA LYS A 72 -8.33 -3.36 1.47
C LYS A 72 -7.55 -4.46 0.78
N LEU A 73 -6.22 -4.37 0.76
CA LEU A 73 -5.36 -5.40 0.19
C LEU A 73 -5.60 -6.76 0.84
N LEU A 74 -5.67 -6.82 2.17
CA LEU A 74 -5.94 -8.08 2.87
C LEU A 74 -7.32 -8.66 2.55
N GLY A 75 -8.32 -7.81 2.29
CA GLY A 75 -9.68 -8.22 1.92
C GLY A 75 -9.89 -8.48 0.42
N SER A 76 -8.90 -8.20 -0.43
CA SER A 76 -8.98 -8.43 -1.88
C SER A 76 -8.55 -9.82 -2.31
N TYR A 77 -8.05 -10.64 -1.39
CA TYR A 77 -7.57 -12.00 -1.67
C TYR A 77 -8.38 -13.01 -0.87
N ASP A 78 -8.88 -14.03 -1.55
CA ASP A 78 -9.79 -15.02 -0.98
C ASP A 78 -9.03 -16.23 -0.39
N ASN A 79 -7.78 -16.44 -0.79
CA ASN A 79 -6.96 -17.56 -0.32
C ASN A 79 -5.63 -17.12 0.30
N GLU A 80 -5.10 -18.01 1.14
CA GLU A 80 -3.90 -17.74 1.93
C GLU A 80 -2.63 -17.69 1.08
N ASP A 81 -2.57 -18.45 -0.02
CA ASP A 81 -1.42 -18.46 -0.93
C ASP A 81 -1.27 -17.12 -1.67
N GLU A 82 -2.38 -16.47 -2.02
CA GLU A 82 -2.42 -15.12 -2.59
C GLU A 82 -1.92 -14.08 -1.59
N ILE A 83 -2.44 -14.12 -0.37
CA ILE A 83 -2.00 -13.25 0.72
C ILE A 83 -0.50 -13.44 0.94
N GLU A 84 -0.03 -14.69 0.99
CA GLU A 84 1.38 -15.01 1.19
C GLU A 84 2.25 -14.42 0.07
N ARG A 85 1.80 -14.45 -1.21
CA ARG A 85 2.53 -13.83 -2.32
C ARG A 85 2.77 -12.33 -2.12
N VAL A 86 1.78 -11.59 -1.63
CA VAL A 86 1.84 -10.13 -1.46
C VAL A 86 2.06 -9.69 -0.01
N ILE A 87 2.37 -10.61 0.90
CA ILE A 87 2.36 -10.37 2.36
C ILE A 87 3.25 -9.19 2.77
N PHE A 88 4.39 -8.99 2.12
CA PHE A 88 5.28 -7.86 2.39
C PHE A 88 4.62 -6.50 2.13
N PHE A 89 3.84 -6.38 1.05
CA PHE A 89 3.10 -5.16 0.75
C PHE A 89 1.99 -4.92 1.77
N ILE A 90 1.27 -5.97 2.17
CA ILE A 90 0.21 -5.87 3.17
C ILE A 90 0.78 -5.40 4.52
N VAL A 91 1.84 -6.05 5.02
CA VAL A 91 2.40 -5.71 6.33
C VAL A 91 3.10 -4.35 6.33
N ASP A 92 3.75 -3.93 5.24
CA ASP A 92 4.31 -2.58 5.13
C ASP A 92 3.23 -1.50 5.32
N GLN A 93 2.09 -1.65 4.64
CA GLN A 93 0.98 -0.71 4.76
C GLN A 93 0.37 -0.73 6.17
N LEU A 94 0.09 -1.91 6.72
CA LEU A 94 -0.47 -2.03 8.07
C LEU A 94 0.49 -1.50 9.15
N ASN A 95 1.80 -1.72 9.01
CA ASN A 95 2.80 -1.23 9.95
C ASN A 95 2.90 0.31 9.95
N ARG A 96 2.80 0.95 8.77
CA ARG A 96 2.74 2.41 8.66
C ARG A 96 1.44 2.98 9.26
N GLY A 97 0.36 2.20 9.21
CA GLY A 97 -0.94 2.55 9.80
C GLY A 97 -1.13 2.13 11.27
N LYS A 98 -0.16 1.46 11.91
CA LYS A 98 -0.36 0.81 13.21
C LYS A 98 -0.83 1.73 14.33
N HIS A 99 -0.36 2.99 14.35
CA HIS A 99 -0.75 3.97 15.36
C HIS A 99 -2.22 4.41 15.24
N SER A 100 -2.86 4.10 14.11
CA SER A 100 -4.29 4.35 13.87
C SER A 100 -5.17 3.14 14.17
N MET A 101 -4.59 1.98 14.52
CA MET A 101 -5.35 0.79 14.96
C MET A 101 -5.87 0.99 16.39
N ARG A 102 -7.18 0.82 16.56
CA ARG A 102 -7.87 1.03 17.85
C ARG A 102 -8.17 -0.28 18.55
N GLU A 103 -8.52 -1.31 17.78
CA GLU A 103 -8.92 -2.59 18.32
C GLU A 103 -7.70 -3.50 18.57
N GLU A 104 -7.68 -4.16 19.71
CA GLU A 104 -6.58 -5.08 20.04
C GLU A 104 -6.52 -6.28 19.09
N ALA A 105 -7.69 -6.75 18.63
CA ALA A 105 -7.78 -7.81 17.63
C ALA A 105 -7.07 -7.44 16.31
N GLU A 106 -7.10 -6.18 15.90
CA GLU A 106 -6.38 -5.73 14.70
C GLU A 106 -4.87 -5.78 14.88
N ARG A 107 -4.38 -5.43 16.07
CA ARG A 107 -2.94 -5.47 16.40
C ARG A 107 -2.44 -6.90 16.47
N ILE A 108 -3.22 -7.80 17.09
CA ILE A 108 -2.92 -9.24 17.13
C ILE A 108 -2.82 -9.79 15.71
N ARG A 109 -3.78 -9.46 14.85
CA ARG A 109 -3.76 -9.89 13.44
C ARG A 109 -2.54 -9.35 12.69
N LEU A 110 -2.14 -8.10 12.95
CA LEU A 110 -0.91 -7.54 12.37
C LEU A 110 0.35 -8.27 12.87
N ILE A 111 0.41 -8.68 14.13
CA ILE A 111 1.53 -9.46 14.68
C ILE A 111 1.64 -10.80 13.95
N GLU A 112 0.53 -11.49 13.75
CA GLU A 112 0.48 -12.76 13.02
C GLU A 112 0.95 -12.61 11.57
N LEU A 113 0.47 -11.58 10.86
CA LEU A 113 0.90 -11.30 9.49
C LEU A 113 2.39 -10.95 9.42
N ASN A 114 2.91 -10.17 10.37
CA ASN A 114 4.34 -9.86 10.44
C ASN A 114 5.18 -11.11 10.73
N TYR A 115 4.69 -12.00 11.57
CA TYR A 115 5.36 -13.28 11.85
C TYR A 115 5.50 -14.13 10.58
N ARG A 116 4.41 -14.27 9.82
CA ARG A 116 4.42 -14.97 8.53
C ARG A 116 5.36 -14.31 7.52
N ALA A 117 5.30 -12.98 7.39
CA ALA A 117 6.22 -12.24 6.53
C ALA A 117 7.69 -12.48 6.92
N ALA A 118 8.00 -12.53 8.22
CA ALA A 118 9.33 -12.84 8.72
C ALA A 118 9.75 -14.29 8.37
N GLN A 119 8.86 -15.28 8.53
CA GLN A 119 9.13 -16.66 8.13
C GLN A 119 9.42 -16.76 6.62
N LYS A 120 8.62 -16.09 5.79
CA LYS A 120 8.83 -16.00 4.34
C LYS A 120 10.16 -15.33 3.99
N ALA A 121 10.53 -14.26 4.69
CA ALA A 121 11.81 -13.60 4.47
C ALA A 121 12.98 -14.53 4.78
N ILE A 122 12.91 -15.26 5.90
CA ILE A 122 13.93 -16.24 6.29
C ILE A 122 14.05 -17.35 5.25
N SER A 123 12.94 -17.94 4.79
CA SER A 123 12.96 -19.01 3.78
C SER A 123 13.47 -18.52 2.43
N SER A 124 13.15 -17.28 2.05
CA SER A 124 13.63 -16.65 0.80
C SER A 124 15.12 -16.30 0.89
N SER A 125 15.63 -15.99 2.09
CA SER A 125 17.05 -15.69 2.33
C SER A 125 17.95 -16.93 2.41
N THR A 126 17.39 -18.14 2.59
CA THR A 126 18.15 -19.39 2.79
C THR A 126 18.49 -20.14 1.50
N PHE A 127 18.40 -19.52 0.31
CA PHE A 127 18.64 -20.23 -0.95
C PHE A 127 19.51 -19.48 -1.98
N SER A 128 20.61 -18.84 -1.57
CA SER A 128 21.51 -18.16 -2.54
C SER A 128 22.99 -18.01 -2.18
N ASN A 129 23.60 -18.74 -1.22
CA ASN A 129 25.08 -18.72 -1.07
C ASN A 129 25.66 -19.80 -0.13
N ALA A 130 25.64 -21.09 -0.51
CA ALA A 130 26.52 -22.10 0.12
C ALA A 130 26.65 -23.44 -0.66
N SER A 131 26.90 -23.42 -1.98
CA SER A 131 27.47 -24.61 -2.65
C SER A 131 28.53 -24.31 -3.71
N HIS A 132 29.06 -23.09 -3.75
CA HIS A 132 30.27 -22.76 -4.48
C HIS A 132 31.06 -21.76 -3.67
N TYR A 133 31.88 -22.26 -2.73
CA TYR A 133 33.23 -21.79 -2.38
C TYR A 133 33.87 -22.78 -1.40
#